data_AF-A0AAD2JPN6-F1
#
_entry.id   AF-A0AAD2JPN6-F1
#
_cell.length_a   1.000
_cell.length_b   1.000
_cell.length_c   1.000
_cell.angle_alpha   90.00
_cell.angle_beta   90.00
_cell.angle_gamma   90.00
#
_symmetry.space_group_name_H-M   'P 1'
#
loop_
_entity.id
_entity.type
_entity.pdbx_description
1 polymer ?
#
loop_
_entity_poly.entity_id
_entity_poly.type
_entity_poly.pdbx_seq_one_letter_code
_entity_poly.pdbx_strand_id
1 'polypeptide(L)' 'MMEQATPDVKAVVEINKEQPGKGNFVVRVSGVEATIVELLGMNRPFYALNALDMEDVCDMVIEAIS' A
#
# COMPACT_ATOMS: atom_id res chain seq x y z
N MET A 1 26.97 0.68 18.22
CA MET A 1 25.71 0.93 17.50
C MET A 1 25.88 0.30 16.13
N MET A 2 25.12 -0.75 15.81
CA MET A 2 25.24 -1.44 14.52
C MET A 2 24.37 -0.71 13.50
N GLU A 3 25.02 -0.05 12.55
CA GLU A 3 24.39 0.47 11.35
C GLU A 3 24.18 -0.74 10.43
N GLN A 4 22.96 -1.29 10.41
CA GLN A 4 22.61 -2.35 9.47
C GLN A 4 22.35 -1.70 8.12
N ALA A 5 23.27 -1.91 7.17
CA ALA A 5 23.03 -1.62 5.77
C ALA A 5 21.96 -2.58 5.25
N THR A 6 20.72 -2.11 5.12
CA THR A 6 19.69 -2.82 4.37
C THR A 6 20.15 -2.92 2.92
N PRO A 7 20.08 -4.11 2.29
CA PRO A 7 20.42 -4.24 0.88
C PRO A 7 19.62 -3.23 0.06
N ASP A 8 20.25 -2.67 -0.97
CA ASP A 8 19.68 -1.74 -1.94
C ASP A 8 18.57 -2.46 -2.75
N VAL A 9 17.50 -2.86 -2.08
CA VAL A 9 16.33 -3.46 -2.67
C VAL A 9 15.62 -2.30 -3.33
N LYS A 10 15.79 -2.17 -4.66
CA LYS A 10 14.98 -1.27 -5.47
C LYS A 10 13.52 -1.68 -5.30
N ALA A 11 12.82 -1.05 -4.36
CA ALA A 11 11.39 -1.22 -4.20
C ALA A 11 10.73 -0.74 -5.50
N VAL A 12 10.11 -1.67 -6.23
CA VAL A 12 9.41 -1.37 -7.47
C VAL A 12 7.96 -1.10 -7.11
N VAL A 13 7.53 0.15 -7.29
CA VAL A 13 6.14 0.56 -7.08
C VAL A 13 5.46 0.63 -8.46
N GLU A 14 4.43 -0.20 -8.66
CA GLU A 14 3.61 -0.20 -9.86
C GLU A 14 2.24 0.40 -9.55
N ILE A 15 1.90 1.53 -10.20
CA ILE A 15 0.60 2.19 -10.02
C ILE A 15 -0.32 1.81 -11.19
N ASN A 16 -1.55 1.36 -10.90
CA ASN A 16 -2.56 1.00 -11.90
C ASN A 16 -2.15 -0.12 -12.88
N LYS A 17 -1.35 -1.11 -12.44
CA LYS A 17 -0.99 -2.28 -13.26
C LYS A 17 -2.22 -3.01 -13.82
N GLU A 18 -3.25 -3.11 -12.99
CA GLU A 18 -4.60 -3.50 -13.37
C GLU A 18 -5.51 -2.34 -12.98
N GLN A 19 -6.26 -1.76 -13.93
CA GLN A 19 -7.21 -0.70 -13.61
C GLN A 19 -8.35 -1.30 -12.78
N PRO A 20 -8.38 -1.10 -11.45
CA PRO A 20 -9.25 -1.91 -10.62
C PRO A 20 -10.72 -1.51 -10.76
N GLY A 21 -11.02 -0.38 -11.40
CA GLY A 21 -12.37 0.18 -11.54
C GLY A 21 -12.50 1.54 -10.84
N LYS A 22 -13.56 2.28 -11.15
CA LYS A 22 -13.80 3.60 -10.52
C LYS A 22 -14.14 3.42 -9.05
N GLY A 23 -13.43 4.13 -8.16
CA GLY A 23 -13.67 4.08 -6.71
C GLY A 23 -12.95 2.94 -6.00
N ASN A 24 -11.93 2.36 -6.63
CA ASN A 24 -11.12 1.30 -6.04
C ASN A 24 -9.73 1.82 -5.71
N PHE A 25 -9.25 1.55 -4.50
CA PHE A 25 -7.90 1.84 -4.03
C PHE A 25 -7.35 0.59 -3.36
N VAL A 26 -6.29 0.04 -3.93
CA VAL A 26 -5.73 -1.23 -3.48
C VAL A 26 -4.21 -1.10 -3.40
N VAL A 27 -3.64 -1.42 -2.24
CA VAL A 27 -2.20 -1.47 -1.98
C VAL A 27 -1.84 -2.90 -1.61
N ARG A 28 -1.01 -3.53 -2.44
CA ARG A 28 -0.50 -4.90 -2.25
C ARG A 28 1.01 -4.87 -2.30
N VAL A 29 1.63 -5.72 -1.49
CA VAL A 29 3.09 -5.89 -1.47
C VAL A 29 3.41 -7.24 -2.11
N SER A 30 4.28 -7.24 -3.12
CA SER A 30 4.69 -8.46 -3.79
C SER A 30 5.49 -9.35 -2.83
N GLY A 31 5.09 -10.61 -2.70
CA GLY A 31 5.68 -11.55 -1.73
C GLY A 31 4.97 -11.60 -0.38
N VAL A 32 3.95 -10.76 -0.16
CA VAL A 32 3.08 -10.79 1.02
C VAL A 32 1.67 -11.19 0.56
N GLU A 33 1.12 -12.26 1.12
CA GLU A 33 -0.24 -12.73 0.75
C GLU A 33 -1.35 -11.79 1.24
N ALA A 34 -1.06 -10.96 2.24
CA ALA A 34 -2.01 -9.98 2.77
C ALA A 34 -2.03 -8.68 1.94
N THR A 35 -3.23 -8.23 1.59
CA THR A 35 -3.44 -6.88 1.04
C THR A 35 -3.32 -5.85 2.17
N ILE A 36 -2.51 -4.80 1.97
CA ILE A 36 -2.27 -3.77 2.99
C ILE A 36 -3.48 -2.85 3.11
N VAL A 37 -3.99 -2.40 1.97
CA VAL A 37 -5.20 -1.58 1.89
C VAL A 37 -6.05 -2.11 0.76
N GLU A 38 -7.31 -2.45 1.05
CA GLU A 38 -8.28 -2.82 0.03
C GLU A 38 -9.57 -2.03 0.23
N LEU A 39 -9.75 -1.00 -0.59
CA LEU A 39 -10.98 -0.21 -0.66
C LEU A 39 -11.61 -0.44 -2.03
N LEU A 40 -12.71 -1.19 -2.09
CA LEU A 40 -13.43 -1.52 -3.32
C LEU A 40 -14.82 -0.89 -3.32
N GLY A 41 -15.29 -0.51 -4.51
CA GLY A 41 -16.65 -0.04 -4.74
C GLY A 41 -17.01 1.25 -4.00
N MET A 42 -16.04 2.15 -3.75
CA MET A 42 -16.34 3.37 -3.01
C MET A 42 -17.28 4.28 -3.80
N ASN A 43 -18.42 4.59 -3.19
CA ASN A 43 -19.30 5.64 -3.68
C ASN A 43 -18.72 7.01 -3.38
N ARG A 44 -18.91 7.97 -4.30
CA ARG A 44 -18.58 9.38 -4.02
C ARG A 44 -19.56 9.92 -2.96
N PRO A 45 -19.09 10.69 -1.97
CA PRO A 45 -17.71 11.10 -1.69
C PRO A 45 -16.88 9.96 -1.08
N PHE A 46 -15.59 9.88 -1.44
CA PHE A 46 -14.67 8.81 -1.01
C PHE A 46 -14.25 8.95 0.46
N TYR A 47 -15.21 8.87 1.39
CA TYR A 47 -14.99 9.08 2.82
C TYR A 47 -13.96 8.10 3.40
N ALA A 48 -13.98 6.84 2.97
CA ALA A 48 -13.03 5.83 3.42
C ALA A 48 -11.59 6.13 2.99
N LEU A 49 -11.39 6.72 1.81
CA LEU A 49 -10.07 7.15 1.37
C LEU A 49 -9.60 8.39 2.14
N ASN A 50 -10.50 9.34 2.40
CA ASN A 50 -10.18 10.55 3.19
C ASN A 50 -9.94 10.27 4.68
N ALA A 51 -10.50 9.17 5.20
CA ALA A 51 -10.26 8.71 6.56
C ALA A 51 -8.97 7.87 6.68
N LEU A 52 -8.36 7.53 5.54
CA LEU A 52 -7.11 6.78 5.50
C LEU A 52 -5.95 7.72 5.78
N ASP A 53 -5.13 7.39 6.78
CA ASP A 53 -3.91 8.13 7.06
C ASP A 53 -2.76 7.57 6.21
N MET A 54 -2.01 8.45 5.54
CA MET A 54 -0.93 8.00 4.66
C MET A 54 0.31 7.55 5.44
N GLU A 55 0.53 8.08 6.65
CA GLU A 55 1.63 7.64 7.51
C GLU A 55 1.38 6.20 7.98
N ASP A 56 0.16 5.90 8.44
CA ASP A 56 -0.24 4.54 8.83
C ASP A 56 -0.05 3.55 7.67
N VAL A 57 -0.43 3.93 6.43
CA VAL A 57 -0.24 3.05 5.27
C VAL A 57 1.24 2.78 4.99
N CYS A 58 2.09 3.80 5.14
CA CYS A 58 3.53 3.62 4.99
C CYS A 58 4.09 2.68 6.05
N ASP A 59 3.70 2.84 7.32
CA ASP A 59 4.11 1.95 8.41
C ASP A 59 3.67 0.51 8.14
N MET A 60 2.41 0.29 7.73
CA MET A 60 1.92 -1.05 7.38
C MET A 60 2.69 -1.69 6.21
N VAL A 61 3.11 -0.89 5.22
CA VAL A 61 3.95 -1.38 4.12
C VAL A 61 5.34 -1.76 4.63
N ILE A 62 5.94 -0.94 5.50
CA ILE A 62 7.26 -1.20 6.11
C ILE A 62 7.21 -2.46 6.98
N GLU A 63 6.18 -2.61 7.81
CA GLU A 63 5.98 -3.81 8.63
C GLU A 63 5.79 -5.07 7.76
N ALA A 64 5.12 -4.96 6.61
CA ALA A 64 4.90 -6.08 5.73
C ALA A 64 6.15 -6.54 4.97
N ILE A 65 7.13 -5.65 4.74
CA ILE A 65 8.39 -5.97 4.04
C ILE A 65 9.57 -6.24 4.97
N SER A 66 9.47 -5.90 6.26
CA SER A 66 10.55 -6.02 7.24
C SER A 66 10.64 -7.41 7.87
#